data_AF-A0A6N7ZBF1-F1
#
_entry.id   AF-A0A6N7ZBF1-F1
#
_cell.length_a   1.000
_cell.length_b   1.000
_cell.length_c   1.000
_cell.angle_alpha   90.00
_cell.angle_beta   90.00
_cell.angle_gamma   90.00
#
_symmetry.space_group_name_H-M   'P 1'
#
loop_
_entity.id
_entity.type
_entity.pdbx_description
1 polymer ?
#
loop_
_entity_poly.entity_id
_entity_poly.type
_entity_poly.pdbx_seq_one_letter_code
_entity_poly.pdbx_strand_id
1 'polypeptide(L)'
;MTTPTSGTPAELDAARLVLARMGVDPADLITHQTGATPARPMPTLSEWIEKVKTLVSPGTARTYGSYWTKAEAAWGSLPLDDLTASDLRSLGKHVKATALVRRNSRGGRNAEENFIAAMRCLYRYAEDEHLINERHNP
;
A
#
# COMPACT_ATOMS: atom_id res chain seq x y z
N MET A 1 -7.20 13.57 9.90
CA MET A 1 -5.96 14.36 9.97
C MET A 1 -5.55 14.45 11.44
N THR A 2 -4.74 13.51 11.93
CA THR A 2 -4.10 13.62 13.24
C THR A 2 -2.73 14.25 13.02
N THR A 3 -2.57 15.49 13.48
CA THR A 3 -1.28 16.16 13.55
C THR A 3 -0.31 15.30 14.38
N PRO A 4 0.96 15.14 13.97
CA PRO A 4 1.96 14.59 14.87
C PRO A 4 2.01 15.47 16.13
N THR A 5 1.89 14.87 17.29
CA THR A 5 2.08 15.58 18.56
C THR A 5 3.56 15.96 18.62
N SER A 6 3.86 17.23 18.39
CA SER A 6 5.17 17.79 18.69
C SER A 6 5.51 17.47 20.14
N GLY A 7 6.70 16.94 20.40
CA GLY A 7 7.17 16.73 21.78
C GLY A 7 7.01 18.01 22.59
N THR A 8 6.81 17.87 23.90
CA THR A 8 6.79 19.01 24.82
C THR A 8 8.08 19.83 24.68
N PRO A 9 8.08 21.14 25.00
CA PRO A 9 9.28 21.97 24.92
C PRO A 9 10.49 21.35 25.65
N ALA A 10 10.25 20.74 26.80
CA ALA A 10 11.27 20.05 27.58
C ALA A 10 11.86 18.82 26.85
N GLU A 11 11.02 18.02 26.19
CA GLU A 11 11.47 16.89 25.37
C GLU A 11 12.28 17.35 24.15
N LEU A 12 11.87 18.45 23.51
CA LEU A 12 12.60 19.02 22.39
C LEU A 12 13.96 19.57 22.82
N ASP A 13 14.06 20.20 23.99
CA ASP A 13 15.33 20.71 24.51
C ASP A 13 16.26 19.58 24.95
N ALA A 14 15.72 18.52 25.58
CA ALA A 14 16.48 17.31 25.89
C ALA A 14 17.03 16.66 24.61
N ALA A 15 16.22 16.54 23.56
CA ALA A 15 16.66 16.02 22.27
C ALA A 15 17.77 16.89 21.64
N ARG A 16 17.62 18.23 21.65
CA ARG A 16 18.66 19.16 21.16
C ARG A 16 19.97 19.00 21.92
N LEU A 17 19.92 18.83 23.24
CA LEU A 17 21.11 18.66 24.07
C LEU A 17 21.86 17.35 23.71
N VAL A 18 21.13 16.27 23.48
CA VAL A 18 21.72 14.99 23.05
C VAL A 18 22.39 15.13 21.68
N LEU A 19 21.74 15.78 20.71
CA LEU A 19 22.30 16.00 19.38
C LEU A 19 23.55 16.88 19.42
N ALA A 20 23.50 17.98 20.19
CA ALA A 20 24.64 18.86 20.40
C ALA A 20 25.83 18.12 21.01
N ARG A 21 25.60 17.20 21.96
CA ARG A 21 26.66 16.38 22.56
C ARG A 21 27.29 15.38 21.58
N MET A 22 26.53 14.93 20.58
CA MET A 22 27.03 14.08 19.50
C MET A 22 27.68 14.88 18.36
N GLY A 23 27.60 16.22 18.39
CA GLY A 23 28.07 17.08 17.30
C GLY A 23 27.24 16.95 16.02
N VAL A 24 25.97 16.54 16.15
CA VAL A 24 25.04 16.36 15.03
C VAL A 24 24.15 17.59 14.92
N ASP A 25 24.12 18.24 13.75
CA ASP A 25 23.13 19.27 13.49
C ASP A 25 21.75 18.61 13.32
N PRO A 26 20.69 19.08 13.98
CA PRO A 26 19.33 18.61 13.72
C PRO A 26 18.93 18.64 12.24
N ALA A 27 19.44 19.59 11.44
CA ALA A 27 19.23 19.63 10.00
C ALA A 27 19.89 18.45 9.27
N ASP A 28 21.01 17.95 9.79
CA ASP A 28 21.69 16.76 9.25
C ASP A 28 20.85 15.52 9.47
N LEU A 29 20.03 15.44 10.52
CA LEU A 29 19.07 14.34 10.65
C LEU A 29 18.01 14.34 9.56
N ILE A 30 17.74 15.48 8.91
CA ILE A 30 16.81 15.60 7.79
C ILE A 30 17.48 15.26 6.46
N THR A 31 18.73 15.70 6.31
CA THR A 31 19.54 15.43 5.11
C THR A 31 20.04 13.98 5.08
N HIS A 32 20.38 13.42 6.26
CA HIS A 32 20.87 12.06 6.48
C HIS A 32 19.80 11.11 7.03
N GLN A 33 18.51 11.44 6.92
CA GLN A 33 17.43 10.41 6.86
C GLN A 33 17.80 9.32 5.82
N THR A 34 18.62 9.71 4.86
CA THR A 34 19.30 8.93 3.83
C THR A 34 20.50 8.09 4.32
N GLY A 35 20.46 7.59 5.56
CA GLY A 35 20.98 6.25 5.84
C GLY A 35 20.09 5.15 5.24
N ALA A 36 18.91 5.52 4.73
CA ALA A 36 18.16 4.73 3.79
C ALA A 36 19.01 4.55 2.52
N THR A 37 19.35 3.29 2.20
CA THR A 37 19.62 2.81 0.84
C THR A 37 18.84 3.65 -0.17
N PRO A 38 19.41 4.09 -1.32
CA PRO A 38 18.67 4.89 -2.31
C PRO A 38 17.27 4.30 -2.43
N ALA A 39 16.26 5.08 -2.03
CA ALA A 39 14.92 4.56 -1.84
C ALA A 39 14.56 3.81 -3.13
N ARG A 40 14.43 2.48 -3.04
CA ARG A 40 14.08 1.69 -4.21
C ARG A 40 12.80 2.35 -4.75
N PRO A 41 12.76 2.73 -6.04
CA PRO A 41 11.57 3.36 -6.59
C PRO A 41 10.37 2.47 -6.27
N MET A 42 9.30 3.09 -5.76
CA MET A 42 8.06 2.37 -5.44
C MET A 42 7.63 1.58 -6.68
N PRO A 43 7.43 0.26 -6.59
CA PRO A 43 6.99 -0.51 -7.74
C PRO A 43 5.61 -0.02 -8.19
N THR A 44 5.39 -0.10 -9.48
CA THR A 44 4.06 0.06 -10.05
C THR A 44 3.16 -1.10 -9.64
N LEU A 45 1.84 -0.90 -9.74
CA LEU A 45 0.89 -1.96 -9.43
C LEU A 45 1.13 -3.22 -10.29
N SER A 46 1.45 -3.07 -11.58
CA SER A 46 1.77 -4.20 -12.48
C SER A 46 2.98 -4.99 -12.00
N GLU A 47 4.09 -4.31 -11.72
CA GLU A 47 5.32 -4.95 -11.25
C GLU A 47 5.08 -5.67 -9.92
N TRP A 48 4.28 -5.07 -9.04
CA TRP A 48 3.95 -5.66 -7.76
C TRP A 48 3.05 -6.89 -7.88
N ILE A 49 2.05 -6.86 -8.76
CA ILE A 49 1.19 -8.00 -9.05
C ILE A 49 2.02 -9.19 -9.53
N GLU A 50 2.97 -8.98 -10.44
CA GLU A 50 3.85 -10.04 -10.92
C GLU A 50 4.72 -10.61 -9.80
N LYS A 51 5.30 -9.76 -8.95
CA LYS A 51 6.05 -10.25 -7.78
C LYS A 51 5.14 -11.06 -6.85
N VAL A 52 3.98 -10.55 -6.46
CA VAL A 52 3.09 -11.24 -5.50
C VAL A 52 2.54 -12.55 -6.06
N LYS A 53 2.31 -12.67 -7.38
CA LYS A 53 1.95 -13.95 -8.04
C LYS A 53 2.98 -15.06 -7.75
N THR A 54 4.26 -14.71 -7.58
CA THR A 54 5.31 -15.68 -7.23
C THR A 54 5.36 -16.05 -5.74
N LEU A 55 4.81 -15.19 -4.88
CA LEU A 55 4.84 -15.34 -3.42
C LEU A 55 3.62 -16.10 -2.86
N VAL A 56 2.50 -16.09 -3.59
CA VAL A 56 1.25 -16.75 -3.16
C VAL A 56 1.13 -18.17 -3.72
N SER A 57 0.25 -18.97 -3.12
CA SER A 57 -0.05 -20.30 -3.65
C SER A 57 -0.68 -20.24 -5.06
N PRO A 58 -0.53 -21.29 -5.89
CA PRO A 58 -1.20 -21.36 -7.19
C PRO A 58 -2.74 -21.24 -7.11
N GLY A 59 -3.34 -21.70 -6.01
CA GLY A 59 -4.78 -21.57 -5.76
C GLY A 59 -5.20 -20.11 -5.53
N THR A 60 -4.41 -19.36 -4.76
CA THR A 60 -4.62 -17.93 -4.51
C THR A 60 -4.45 -17.12 -5.79
N ALA A 61 -3.36 -17.33 -6.54
CA ALA A 61 -3.11 -16.64 -7.81
C ALA A 61 -4.27 -16.86 -8.81
N ARG A 62 -4.81 -18.07 -8.88
CA ARG A 62 -5.95 -18.40 -9.76
C ARG A 62 -7.25 -17.72 -9.31
N THR A 63 -7.47 -17.66 -7.99
CA THR A 63 -8.68 -17.05 -7.40
C THR A 63 -8.68 -15.53 -7.59
N TYR A 64 -7.54 -14.88 -7.37
CA TYR A 64 -7.41 -13.43 -7.42
C TYR A 64 -7.01 -12.86 -8.77
N GLY A 65 -6.44 -13.68 -9.67
CA GLY A 65 -5.90 -13.22 -10.94
C GLY A 65 -6.88 -12.39 -11.77
N SER A 66 -8.15 -12.79 -11.85
CA SER A 66 -9.16 -12.03 -12.60
C SER A 66 -9.48 -10.64 -12.03
N TYR A 67 -9.22 -10.42 -10.74
CA TYR A 67 -9.37 -9.12 -10.08
C TYR A 67 -8.10 -8.28 -10.23
N TRP A 68 -6.92 -8.90 -10.11
CA TRP A 68 -5.63 -8.26 -10.38
C TRP A 68 -5.55 -7.74 -11.82
N THR A 69 -6.00 -8.51 -12.82
CA THR A 69 -6.08 -8.03 -14.21
C THR A 69 -6.96 -6.78 -14.37
N LYS A 70 -8.04 -6.67 -13.60
CA LYS A 70 -8.91 -5.47 -13.65
C LYS A 70 -8.25 -4.26 -12.99
N ALA A 71 -7.56 -4.47 -11.87
CA ALA A 71 -6.80 -3.42 -11.20
C ALA A 71 -5.63 -2.96 -12.08
N GLU A 72 -4.93 -3.90 -12.70
CA GLU A 72 -3.84 -3.64 -13.65
C GLU A 72 -4.31 -2.84 -14.87
N ALA A 73 -5.46 -3.18 -15.44
CA ALA A 73 -6.03 -2.41 -16.55
C ALA A 73 -6.38 -0.96 -16.17
N ALA A 74 -6.71 -0.72 -14.89
CA ALA A 74 -7.05 0.62 -14.39
C ALA A 74 -5.81 1.42 -13.96
N TRP A 75 -4.82 0.77 -13.35
CA TRP A 75 -3.77 1.42 -12.56
C TRP A 75 -2.38 0.79 -12.72
N GLY A 76 -2.17 -0.07 -13.71
CA GLY A 76 -0.95 -0.89 -13.83
C GLY A 76 0.35 -0.08 -13.77
N SER A 77 0.37 1.13 -14.33
CA SER A 77 1.53 2.04 -14.33
C SER A 77 1.63 2.94 -13.11
N LEU A 78 0.63 2.97 -12.23
CA LEU A 78 0.65 3.82 -11.04
C LEU A 78 1.50 3.17 -9.94
N PRO A 79 2.32 3.96 -9.22
CA PRO A 79 2.93 3.54 -7.97
C PRO A 79 1.90 3.01 -6.97
N LEU A 80 2.29 2.03 -6.14
CA LEU A 80 1.40 1.44 -5.13
C LEU A 80 0.87 2.44 -4.10
N ASP A 81 1.66 3.44 -3.75
CA ASP A 81 1.37 4.46 -2.73
C ASP A 81 0.50 5.62 -3.26
N ASP A 82 0.33 5.74 -4.58
CA ASP A 82 -0.59 6.69 -5.20
C ASP A 82 -2.06 6.23 -5.12
N LEU A 83 -2.30 4.94 -4.84
CA LEU A 83 -3.64 4.36 -4.81
C LEU A 83 -4.29 4.52 -3.43
N THR A 84 -5.42 5.21 -3.39
CA THR A 84 -6.17 5.41 -2.14
C THR A 84 -7.20 4.32 -1.90
N ALA A 85 -7.61 4.19 -0.63
CA ALA A 85 -8.73 3.35 -0.22
C ALA A 85 -10.03 3.64 -0.99
N SER A 86 -10.24 4.89 -1.40
CA SER A 86 -11.43 5.30 -2.15
C SER A 86 -11.36 4.85 -3.61
N ASP A 87 -10.16 4.81 -4.21
CA ASP A 87 -9.96 4.27 -5.55
C ASP A 87 -10.28 2.78 -5.58
N LEU A 88 -9.75 2.03 -4.61
CA LEU A 88 -10.02 0.60 -4.46
C LEU A 88 -11.52 0.32 -4.30
N ARG A 89 -12.21 1.06 -3.43
CA ARG A 89 -13.66 0.93 -3.26
C ARG A 89 -14.44 1.28 -4.54
N SER A 90 -14.00 2.30 -5.28
CA SER A 90 -14.68 2.73 -6.50
C SER A 90 -14.57 1.67 -7.60
N LEU A 91 -13.39 1.09 -7.80
CA LEU A 91 -13.24 -0.01 -8.75
C LEU A 91 -13.97 -1.27 -8.28
N GLY A 92 -13.96 -1.59 -6.98
CA GLY A 92 -14.73 -2.71 -6.42
C GLY A 92 -16.24 -2.63 -6.74
N LYS A 93 -16.82 -1.42 -6.63
CA LYS A 93 -18.22 -1.18 -7.04
C LYS A 93 -18.42 -1.38 -8.55
N HIS A 94 -17.48 -0.94 -9.37
CA HIS A 94 -17.54 -1.15 -10.82
C HIS A 94 -17.45 -2.63 -11.19
N VAL A 95 -16.58 -3.40 -10.52
CA VAL A 95 -16.45 -4.86 -10.68
C VAL A 95 -17.77 -5.56 -10.32
N LYS A 96 -18.46 -5.13 -9.27
CA LYS A 96 -19.79 -5.65 -8.93
C LYS A 96 -20.84 -5.33 -9.97
N ALA A 97 -20.86 -4.11 -10.49
CA ALA A 97 -21.83 -3.68 -11.51
C ALA A 97 -21.65 -4.45 -12.84
N THR A 98 -20.41 -4.81 -13.18
CA THR A 98 -20.06 -5.52 -14.41
C THR A 98 -19.95 -7.04 -14.23
N ALA A 99 -20.19 -7.55 -13.01
CA ALA A 99 -20.12 -8.97 -12.72
C ALA A 99 -21.19 -9.74 -13.50
N LEU A 100 -20.77 -10.77 -14.22
CA LEU A 100 -21.65 -11.57 -15.06
C LEU A 100 -22.76 -12.23 -14.21
N VAL A 101 -24.00 -11.82 -14.41
CA VAL A 101 -25.16 -12.35 -13.68
C VAL A 101 -25.52 -13.72 -14.27
N ARG A 102 -25.02 -14.78 -13.64
CA ARG A 102 -25.41 -16.17 -13.93
C ARG A 102 -26.73 -16.51 -13.23
N ARG A 103 -27.44 -17.56 -13.65
CA ARG A 103 -28.71 -18.02 -13.05
C ARG A 103 -28.62 -18.26 -11.53
N ASN A 104 -27.44 -18.65 -11.02
CA ASN A 104 -27.16 -18.86 -9.59
C ASN A 104 -26.42 -17.67 -8.94
N SER A 105 -26.34 -16.52 -9.62
CA SER A 105 -25.60 -15.36 -9.14
C SER A 105 -26.38 -14.67 -8.02
N ARG A 106 -25.77 -14.55 -6.84
CA ARG A 106 -26.31 -13.81 -5.68
C ARG A 106 -25.98 -12.31 -5.77
N GLY A 107 -26.32 -11.68 -6.90
CA GLY A 107 -26.28 -10.22 -7.06
C GLY A 107 -24.89 -9.58 -7.01
N GLY A 108 -23.83 -10.31 -7.36
CA GLY A 108 -22.48 -9.76 -7.53
C GLY A 108 -21.78 -9.24 -6.26
N ARG A 109 -22.41 -9.30 -5.07
CA ARG A 109 -21.82 -8.86 -3.79
C ARG A 109 -20.48 -9.55 -3.51
N ASN A 110 -20.42 -10.85 -3.80
CA ASN A 110 -19.20 -11.64 -3.67
C ASN A 110 -18.08 -11.12 -4.59
N ALA A 111 -18.38 -10.45 -5.71
CA ALA A 111 -17.36 -9.95 -6.63
C ALA A 111 -16.64 -8.71 -6.08
N GLU A 112 -17.37 -7.79 -5.45
CA GLU A 112 -16.78 -6.63 -4.75
C GLU A 112 -15.91 -7.09 -3.58
N GLU A 113 -16.43 -7.99 -2.74
CA GLU A 113 -15.71 -8.52 -1.58
C GLU A 113 -14.44 -9.27 -2.00
N ASN A 114 -14.52 -10.11 -3.03
CA ASN A 114 -13.35 -10.82 -3.57
C ASN A 114 -12.34 -9.88 -4.23
N PHE A 115 -12.78 -8.81 -4.90
CA PHE A 115 -11.89 -7.78 -5.42
C PHE A 115 -11.11 -7.11 -4.29
N ILE A 116 -11.79 -6.68 -3.23
CA ILE A 116 -11.14 -6.05 -2.07
C ILE A 116 -10.20 -7.04 -1.37
N ALA A 117 -10.58 -8.31 -1.24
CA ALA A 117 -9.71 -9.35 -0.69
C ALA A 117 -8.44 -9.57 -1.54
N ALA A 118 -8.57 -9.53 -2.87
CA ALA A 118 -7.45 -9.62 -3.79
C ALA A 118 -6.50 -8.42 -3.66
N MET A 119 -7.02 -7.20 -3.50
CA MET A 119 -6.20 -6.01 -3.26
C MET A 119 -5.51 -6.06 -1.90
N ARG A 120 -6.22 -6.41 -0.82
CA ARG A 120 -5.63 -6.59 0.52
C ARG A 120 -4.49 -7.62 0.51
N CYS A 121 -4.60 -8.66 -0.32
CA CYS A 121 -3.52 -9.61 -0.49
C CYS A 121 -2.24 -8.91 -1.00
N LEU A 122 -2.34 -8.04 -2.00
CA LEU A 122 -1.18 -7.30 -2.54
C LEU A 122 -0.57 -6.37 -1.49
N TYR A 123 -1.41 -5.59 -0.81
CA TYR A 123 -0.93 -4.58 0.15
C TYR A 123 -0.35 -5.20 1.41
N ARG A 124 -0.84 -6.36 1.87
CA ARG A 124 -0.21 -7.09 2.97
C ARG A 124 1.23 -7.50 2.64
N TYR A 125 1.50 -8.03 1.44
CA TYR A 125 2.88 -8.31 1.04
C TYR A 125 3.71 -7.04 0.90
N ALA A 126 3.10 -5.89 0.55
CA ALA A 126 3.82 -4.62 0.46
C ALA A 126 4.23 -4.11 1.86
N GLU A 127 3.39 -4.32 2.87
CA GLU A 127 3.73 -4.08 4.27
C GLU A 127 4.84 -5.02 4.76
N ASP A 128 4.71 -6.33 4.48
CA ASP A 128 5.68 -7.35 4.86
C ASP A 128 7.08 -7.06 4.27
N GLU A 129 7.13 -6.44 3.09
CA GLU A 129 8.35 -6.05 2.39
C GLU A 129 8.75 -4.59 2.66
N HIS A 130 8.08 -3.93 3.62
CA HIS A 130 8.33 -2.55 4.05
C HIS A 130 8.29 -1.51 2.91
N LEU A 131 7.55 -1.79 1.84
CA LEU A 131 7.28 -0.82 0.77
C LEU A 131 6.32 0.27 1.24
N ILE A 132 5.35 -0.11 2.07
CA ILE A 132 4.40 0.80 2.69
C ILE A 132 4.42 0.61 4.21
N ASN A 133 4.11 1.68 4.93
CA ASN A 133 3.82 1.59 6.36
C ASN A 133 2.39 1.08 6.56
N GLU A 134 2.10 0.38 7.65
CA GLU A 134 0.75 -0.04 8.04
C GLU A 134 -0.27 1.11 7.98
N ARG A 135 0.14 2.33 8.35
CA ARG A 135 -0.71 3.53 8.29
C ARG A 135 -1.06 3.98 6.87
N HIS A 136 -0.33 3.52 5.87
CA HIS A 136 -0.51 3.83 4.46
C HIS A 136 -1.10 2.64 3.68
N ASN A 137 -1.54 1.58 4.35
CA ASN A 137 -2.28 0.49 3.73
C ASN A 137 -3.77 0.90 3.53
N PRO A 138 -4.26 0.97 2.28
CA PRO A 138 -5.60 1.46 1.95
C PRO A 138 -6.78 0.51 2.27
#